data_AF-A0A2G5VV44-F1
#
_entry.id   AF-A0A2G5VV44-F1
#
_cell.length_a   1.000
_cell.length_b   1.000
_cell.length_c   1.000
_cell.angle_alpha   90.00
_cell.angle_beta   90.00
_cell.angle_gamma   90.00
#
_symmetry.space_group_name_H-M   'P 1'
#
loop_
_entity.id
_entity.type
_entity.pdbx_description
1 polymer ?
#
loop_
_entity_poly.entity_id
_entity_poly.type
_entity_poly.pdbx_seq_one_letter_code
_entity_poly.pdbx_strand_id
1 'polypeptide(L)'
;MDAKNRGYLCEETEIEKERQLSADVRGYELPETLKISSALKSIDQVFHGIPSGSVVSLADRKVFAPKNEVHREYYSSQRSDKLYS
;
A
#
# COMPACT_ATOMS: atom_id res chain seq x y z
N MET A 1 -2.54 -8.95 -8.56
CA MET A 1 -2.15 -10.32 -8.19
C MET A 1 -1.02 -10.86 -9.05
N ASP A 2 -0.71 -10.30 -10.23
CA ASP A 2 0.44 -10.70 -11.05
C ASP A 2 1.70 -9.84 -10.80
N ALA A 3 2.82 -10.50 -10.45
CA ALA A 3 4.10 -9.86 -10.15
C ALA A 3 4.79 -9.28 -11.39
N LYS A 4 4.55 -9.84 -12.59
CA LYS A 4 5.10 -9.34 -13.87
C LYS A 4 4.68 -7.89 -14.13
N ASN A 5 3.45 -7.58 -13.75
CA ASN A 5 2.86 -6.25 -13.86
C ASN A 5 3.07 -5.39 -12.61
N ARG A 6 3.85 -5.88 -11.62
CA ARG A 6 4.12 -5.22 -10.33
C ARG A 6 2.83 -4.87 -9.58
N GLY A 7 1.90 -5.83 -9.53
CA GLY A 7 0.62 -5.64 -8.86
C GLY A 7 0.77 -5.40 -7.35
N TYR A 8 -0.06 -4.52 -6.79
CA TYR A 8 0.00 -4.12 -5.37
C TYR A 8 -0.49 -5.18 -4.36
N LEU A 9 -1.06 -6.28 -4.85
CA LEU A 9 -1.49 -7.45 -4.05
C LEU A 9 -0.58 -8.66 -4.25
N CYS A 10 0.63 -8.46 -4.77
CA CYS A 10 1.60 -9.52 -5.01
C CYS A 10 2.58 -9.62 -3.84
N GLU A 11 3.13 -10.80 -3.64
CA GLU A 11 4.20 -11.00 -2.67
C GLU A 11 5.48 -10.29 -3.13
N GLU A 12 6.16 -9.59 -2.22
CA GLU A 12 7.40 -8.85 -2.53
C GLU A 12 8.48 -9.79 -3.09
N THR A 13 8.51 -11.03 -2.62
CA THR A 13 9.48 -12.05 -3.08
C THR A 13 9.27 -12.44 -4.54
N GLU A 14 8.03 -12.41 -5.05
CA GLU A 14 7.74 -12.69 -6.46
C GLU A 14 8.11 -11.51 -7.35
N ILE A 15 7.89 -10.29 -6.86
CA ILE A 15 8.29 -9.06 -7.55
C ILE A 15 9.81 -9.02 -7.74
N GLU A 16 10.59 -9.42 -6.72
CA GLU A 16 12.05 -9.44 -6.82
C GLU A 16 12.56 -10.52 -7.80
N LYS A 17 11.91 -11.70 -7.84
CA LYS A 17 12.22 -12.74 -8.83
C LYS A 17 11.98 -12.27 -10.27
N GLU A 18 10.83 -11.65 -10.53
CA GLU A 18 10.51 -11.10 -11.86
C GLU A 18 11.43 -9.94 -12.24
N ARG A 19 11.92 -9.19 -11.24
CA ARG A 19 12.90 -8.12 -11.44
C ARG A 19 14.26 -8.67 -11.87
N GLN A 20 14.73 -9.76 -11.27
CA GLN A 20 15.95 -10.46 -11.70
C GLN A 20 15.79 -11.06 -13.10
N LEU A 21 14.68 -11.77 -13.34
CA LEU A 21 14.39 -12.37 -14.65
C LEU A 21 14.35 -11.30 -15.77
N SER A 22 13.75 -10.14 -15.49
CA SER A 22 13.74 -9.01 -16.43
C SER A 22 15.13 -8.45 -16.71
N ALA A 23 16.03 -8.49 -15.73
CA ALA A 23 17.42 -8.07 -15.85
C ALA A 23 18.22 -9.04 -16.73
N ASP A 24 18.08 -10.35 -16.46
CA ASP A 24 18.71 -11.42 -17.23
C ASP A 24 18.27 -11.40 -18.70
N VAL A 25 16.97 -11.22 -18.96
CA VAL A 25 16.41 -11.16 -20.32
C VAL A 25 16.89 -9.94 -21.11
N ARG A 26 17.12 -8.81 -20.43
CA ARG A 26 17.51 -7.54 -21.08
C ARG A 26 19.01 -7.26 -21.02
N GLY A 27 19.79 -8.09 -20.33
CA GLY A 27 21.24 -8.01 -20.25
C GLY A 27 21.76 -6.83 -19.42
N TYR A 28 21.05 -6.41 -18.37
CA TYR A 28 21.53 -5.37 -17.46
C TYR A 28 21.74 -5.92 -16.04
N GLU A 29 22.66 -5.31 -15.29
CA GLU A 29 22.89 -5.65 -13.88
C GLU A 29 21.92 -4.90 -12.96
N LEU A 30 21.37 -5.61 -11.98
CA LEU A 30 20.39 -5.04 -11.06
C LEU A 30 21.10 -4.26 -9.93
N PRO A 31 20.76 -2.98 -9.70
CA PRO A 31 21.36 -2.22 -8.60
C PRO A 31 20.79 -2.67 -7.23
N GLU A 32 21.68 -2.92 -6.27
CA GLU A 32 21.37 -3.41 -4.91
C GLU A 32 20.48 -2.45 -4.08
N THR A 33 20.40 -1.17 -4.45
CA THR A 33 19.93 -0.10 -3.56
C THR A 33 18.45 0.29 -3.71
N LEU A 34 17.68 -0.35 -4.58
CA LEU A 34 16.27 0.01 -4.76
C LEU A 34 15.38 -0.78 -3.80
N LYS A 35 15.24 -0.30 -2.56
CA LYS A 35 14.15 -0.72 -1.67
C LYS A 35 12.85 -0.09 -2.16
N ILE A 36 12.05 -0.86 -2.88
CA ILE A 36 10.77 -0.42 -3.47
C ILE A 36 9.72 -0.12 -2.36
N SER A 37 9.91 -0.63 -1.14
CA SER A 37 8.89 -0.60 -0.09
C SER A 37 8.61 0.77 0.56
N SER A 38 9.47 1.79 0.37
CA SER A 38 9.35 3.03 1.17
C SER A 38 8.24 3.99 0.73
N ALA A 39 7.59 3.77 -0.41
CA ALA A 39 6.62 4.72 -0.97
C ALA A 39 5.26 4.12 -1.38
N LEU A 40 4.99 2.84 -1.08
CA LEU A 40 3.72 2.21 -1.44
C LEU A 40 2.60 2.69 -0.52
N LYS A 41 1.44 3.00 -1.13
CA LYS A 41 0.20 3.21 -0.38
C LYS A 41 -0.26 1.89 0.22
N SER A 42 -0.97 1.97 1.36
CA SER A 42 -1.71 0.80 1.85
C SER A 42 -2.81 0.40 0.85
N ILE A 43 -3.20 -0.88 0.87
CA ILE A 43 -4.20 -1.46 -0.04
C ILE A 43 -5.54 -0.72 0.04
N ASP A 44 -5.93 -0.30 1.24
CA ASP A 44 -7.18 0.41 1.54
C ASP A 44 -7.05 1.94 1.39
N GLN A 45 -5.83 2.44 1.18
CA GLN A 45 -5.55 3.86 1.18
C GLN A 45 -5.83 4.47 -0.19
N VAL A 46 -6.84 5.34 -0.24
CA VAL A 46 -7.20 6.09 -1.45
C VAL A 46 -6.16 7.17 -1.77
N PHE A 47 -5.80 8.00 -0.79
CA PHE A 47 -4.90 9.15 -0.97
C PHE A 47 -3.53 8.92 -0.33
N HIS A 48 -2.45 9.31 -1.01
CA HIS A 48 -1.09 9.13 -0.46
C HIS A 48 -0.92 10.01 0.78
N GLY A 49 -0.41 9.45 1.87
CA GLY A 49 -0.15 10.18 3.12
C GLY A 49 -1.38 10.51 3.97
N ILE A 50 -2.60 10.19 3.52
CA ILE A 50 -3.82 10.36 4.32
C ILE A 50 -4.37 8.97 4.66
N PRO A 51 -4.42 8.58 5.95
CA PRO A 51 -4.94 7.28 6.34
C PRO A 51 -6.46 7.22 6.25
N SER A 52 -6.99 6.02 6.01
CA SER A 52 -8.42 5.71 6.00
C SER A 52 -9.11 6.18 7.29
N GLY A 53 -10.33 6.71 7.18
CA GLY A 53 -11.09 7.25 8.32
C GLY A 53 -10.70 8.68 8.74
N SER A 54 -9.75 9.32 8.06
CA SER A 54 -9.39 10.72 8.34
C SER A 54 -10.41 11.71 7.78
N VAL A 55 -10.62 12.81 8.49
CA VAL A 55 -11.45 13.94 8.05
C VAL A 55 -10.55 15.13 7.69
N VAL A 56 -10.67 15.63 6.47
CA VAL A 56 -9.90 16.78 5.97
C VAL A 56 -10.74 18.04 6.10
N SER A 57 -10.28 19.02 6.90
CA SER A 57 -10.87 20.36 6.94
C SER A 57 -10.08 21.28 6.02
N LEU A 58 -10.73 21.75 4.95
CA LEU A 58 -10.14 22.71 4.01
C LEU A 58 -10.05 24.12 4.61
N ALA A 59 -11.02 24.50 5.44
CA ALA A 59 -11.04 25.81 6.11
C ALA A 59 -9.85 25.96 7.06
N ASP A 60 -9.58 24.92 7.86
CA ASP A 60 -8.49 24.93 8.84
C ASP A 60 -7.16 24.47 8.26
N ARG A 61 -7.17 23.89 7.05
CA ARG A 61 -6.03 23.22 6.40
C ARG A 61 -5.42 22.14 7.31
N LYS A 62 -6.28 21.33 7.94
CA LYS A 62 -5.89 20.29 8.89
C LYS A 62 -6.55 18.96 8.55
N VAL A 63 -5.87 17.88 8.95
CA VAL A 63 -6.38 16.50 8.83
C VAL A 63 -6.58 15.94 10.23
N PHE A 64 -7.77 15.41 10.50
CA PHE A 64 -8.14 14.83 11.78
C PHE A 64 -8.22 13.31 11.66
N ALA A 65 -7.38 12.61 12.43
CA ALA A 65 -7.43 11.15 12.54
C ALA A 65 -8.47 10.70 13.58
N PRO A 66 -9.09 9.52 13.40
CA PRO A 66 -10.09 9.00 14.33
C PRO A 66 -9.45 8.67 15.70
N LYS A 67 -10.04 9.21 16.78
CA LYS A 67 -9.58 8.98 18.16
C LYS A 67 -10.31 7.82 18.85
N ASN A 68 -11.59 7.66 18.56
CA ASN A 68 -12.41 6.59 19.13
C ASN A 68 -11.90 5.23 18.66
N GLU A 69 -11.76 4.30 19.59
CA GLU A 69 -11.21 2.97 19.38
C GLU A 69 -12.03 2.16 18.37
N VAL A 70 -13.36 2.27 18.43
CA VAL A 70 -14.28 1.58 17.50
C VAL A 70 -14.05 2.02 16.06
N HIS A 71 -13.89 3.32 15.84
CA HIS A 71 -13.62 3.86 14.50
C HIS A 71 -12.23 3.51 14.03
N ARG A 72 -11.23 3.54 14.93
CA ARG A 72 -9.87 3.14 14.60
C ARG A 72 -9.84 1.68 14.16
N GLU A 73 -10.48 0.78 14.90
CA GLU A 73 -10.56 -0.64 14.55
C GLU A 73 -11.29 -0.87 13.23
N TYR A 74 -12.41 -0.18 13.00
CA TYR A 74 -13.16 -0.29 11.74
C TYR A 74 -12.31 0.12 10.52
N TYR A 75 -11.58 1.23 10.62
CA TYR A 75 -10.76 1.75 9.51
C TYR A 75 -9.34 1.13 9.44
N SER A 76 -8.85 0.47 10.49
CA SER A 76 -7.56 -0.23 10.49
C SER A 76 -7.68 -1.71 10.13
N SER A 77 -8.85 -2.31 10.36
CA SER A 77 -9.04 -3.73 10.11
C SER A 77 -9.17 -3.98 8.62
N GLN A 78 -8.26 -4.78 8.10
CA GLN A 78 -8.26 -5.38 6.75
C GLN A 78 -9.46 -6.35 6.52
N ARG A 79 -10.62 -6.09 7.13
CA ARG A 79 -11.83 -6.92 7.07
C ARG A 79 -13.09 -6.06 7.21
N SER A 80 -13.52 -5.48 6.10
CA SER A 80 -14.87 -4.96 5.92
C SER A 80 -15.94 -6.06 5.85
N ASP A 81 -15.55 -7.34 5.83
CA ASP A 81 -16.45 -8.44 5.44
C ASP A 81 -17.23 -9.09 6.60
N LYS A 82 -17.06 -8.63 7.85
CA LYS A 82 -17.70 -9.27 9.02
C LYS A 82 -18.81 -8.46 9.69
N LEU A 83 -19.14 -7.26 9.21
CA LEU A 83 -20.21 -6.46 9.83
C LEU A 83 -21.62 -6.75 9.28
N TYR A 84 -21.73 -7.57 8.23
CA TYR A 84 -22.99 -7.98 7.60
C TYR A 84 -23.05 -9.50 7.38
N SER A 85 -22.72 -10.28 8.41
CA SER A 85 -22.98 -11.72 8.45
C SER A 85 -23.66 -12.14 9.74
#